data_AF-A0A4Q4TYS2-F1
#
_entry.id   AF-A0A4Q4TYS2-F1
#
_cell.length_a   1.000
_cell.length_b   1.000
_cell.length_c   1.000
_cell.angle_alpha   90.00
_cell.angle_beta   90.00
_cell.angle_gamma   90.00
#
_symmetry.space_group_name_H-M   'P 1'
#
loop_
_entity.id
_entity.type
_entity.pdbx_description
1 polymer ?
#
loop_
_entity_poly.entity_id
_entity_poly.type
_entity_poly.pdbx_seq_one_letter_code
_entity_poly.pdbx_strand_id
1 'polypeptide(L)'
;MSYCVALKKRAMLLAIILGMYSIGSAIGPFVGGAITDNKMLTWRFIFWVNLPFGAVGLVVVWFILRNPPPAAKAGLSWIQKIRQLDIPGATVLLGAITCLNLALQWGGIVYPWSNANVFGCLIGFGLLLIAFLYLQTRGKESSTIPLHIFRNRTSVKNTSARDSGIYSLPIIVSNSLGTLSAGWIASRSRHYVPLMWIGAPFLAAGGGLYQLIRPGSPAAQWIGFQILSGAGYGICGQMPILAVQVVLGEADVPTGLVMVLLFQCLGGALAPSIGQNLFTDKLLRNLGEVQGIDGAAVVAAGGREFREIVPPELMDEVIDAFSSALRNVFWLALATPVLAWTVSWAMELRRLPQDREKADTANVATQALTTQNLEK
;
A
#
# COMPACT_ATOMS: atom_id res chain seq x y z
N MET A 1 -8.25 8.68 -16.70
CA MET A 1 -7.18 8.01 -17.47
C MET A 1 -7.72 6.95 -18.42
N SER A 2 -8.66 6.11 -17.97
CA SER A 2 -9.29 5.04 -18.76
C SER A 2 -10.04 5.51 -20.01
N TYR A 3 -10.41 6.79 -20.09
CA TYR A 3 -11.09 7.38 -21.25
C TYR A 3 -10.18 8.28 -22.11
N CYS A 4 -9.00 8.65 -21.62
CA CYS A 4 -8.15 9.67 -22.25
C CYS A 4 -6.84 9.13 -22.85
N VAL A 5 -6.48 7.87 -22.54
CA VAL A 5 -5.16 7.31 -22.85
C VAL A 5 -5.29 5.88 -23.37
N ALA A 6 -4.58 5.54 -24.45
CA ALA A 6 -4.51 4.18 -25.00
C ALA A 6 -3.91 3.18 -23.99
N LEU A 7 -4.40 1.93 -23.97
CA LEU A 7 -4.05 0.91 -22.96
C LEU A 7 -2.52 0.70 -22.83
N LYS A 8 -1.80 0.73 -23.96
CA LYS A 8 -0.34 0.60 -24.02
C LYS A 8 0.39 1.75 -23.31
N LYS A 9 -0.15 2.98 -23.38
CA LYS A 9 0.41 4.16 -22.69
C LYS A 9 -0.02 4.24 -21.23
N ARG A 10 -1.11 3.57 -20.82
CA ARG A 10 -1.56 3.52 -19.42
C ARG A 10 -0.55 2.85 -18.52
N ALA A 11 0.09 1.75 -18.97
CA ALA A 11 1.12 1.08 -18.19
C ALA A 11 2.26 2.04 -17.80
N MET A 12 2.75 2.83 -18.76
CA MET A 12 3.81 3.82 -18.51
C MET A 12 3.33 5.01 -17.67
N LEU A 13 2.12 5.53 -17.93
CA LEU A 13 1.56 6.64 -17.15
C LEU A 13 1.25 6.27 -15.69
N LEU A 14 0.73 5.06 -15.45
CA LEU A 14 0.53 4.54 -14.10
C LEU A 14 1.87 4.36 -13.38
N ALA A 15 2.88 3.82 -14.07
CA ALA A 15 4.22 3.70 -13.53
C ALA A 15 4.82 5.08 -13.18
N ILE A 16 4.62 6.10 -14.02
CA ILE A 16 5.07 7.48 -13.72
C ILE A 16 4.34 8.02 -12.49
N ILE A 17 3.02 7.91 -12.42
CA ILE A 17 2.23 8.44 -11.28
C ILE A 17 2.62 7.76 -9.97
N LEU A 18 2.74 6.44 -9.98
CA LEU A 18 3.12 5.68 -8.80
C LEU A 18 4.61 5.83 -8.44
N GLY A 19 5.46 6.08 -9.44
CA GLY A 19 6.84 6.51 -9.24
C GLY A 19 6.91 7.88 -8.55
N MET A 20 6.09 8.85 -8.98
CA MET A 20 5.97 10.15 -8.33
C MET A 20 5.45 10.04 -6.89
N TYR A 21 4.49 9.15 -6.64
CA TYR A 21 4.02 8.85 -5.28
C TYR A 21 5.16 8.32 -4.40
N SER A 22 5.98 7.42 -4.93
CA SER A 22 7.15 6.88 -4.24
C SER A 22 8.16 7.98 -3.92
N ILE A 23 8.48 8.84 -4.88
CA ILE A 23 9.37 10.01 -4.68
C ILE A 23 8.80 10.97 -3.62
N GLY A 24 7.50 11.25 -3.66
CA GLY A 24 6.82 12.09 -2.65
C GLY A 24 6.91 11.47 -1.25
N SER A 25 6.72 10.15 -1.14
CA SER A 25 6.90 9.42 0.11
C SER A 25 8.34 9.45 0.64
N ALA A 26 9.35 9.53 -0.25
CA ALA A 26 10.74 9.72 0.15
C ALA A 26 10.97 11.13 0.68
N ILE A 27 10.50 12.16 -0.03
CA ILE A 27 10.78 13.56 0.30
C ILE A 27 10.00 14.00 1.55
N GLY A 28 8.82 13.43 1.79
CA GLY A 28 7.91 13.78 2.89
C GLY A 28 8.57 13.81 4.28
N PRO A 29 9.18 12.70 4.75
CA PRO A 29 9.87 12.68 6.05
C PRO A 29 11.04 13.65 6.18
N PHE A 30 11.76 13.95 5.09
CA PHE A 30 12.85 14.94 5.10
C PHE A 30 12.34 16.35 5.25
N VAL A 31 11.34 16.72 4.45
CA VAL A 31 10.73 18.05 4.50
C VAL A 31 10.00 18.21 5.84
N GLY A 32 9.26 17.19 6.28
CA GLY A 32 8.62 17.16 7.59
C GLY A 32 9.63 17.31 8.73
N GLY A 33 10.71 16.52 8.71
CA GLY A 33 11.80 16.58 9.68
C GLY A 33 12.51 17.93 9.70
N ALA A 34 12.88 18.46 8.53
CA ALA A 34 13.52 19.78 8.43
C ALA A 34 12.62 20.91 8.95
N ILE A 35 11.30 20.78 8.82
CA ILE A 35 10.32 21.72 9.38
C ILE A 35 10.20 21.54 10.89
N THR A 36 10.17 20.31 11.41
CA THR A 36 9.97 20.06 12.84
C THR A 36 11.23 20.21 13.69
N ASP A 37 12.42 20.00 13.12
CA ASP A 37 13.71 20.12 13.81
C ASP A 37 14.16 21.59 13.95
N ASN A 38 13.53 22.51 13.20
CA ASN A 38 13.84 23.92 13.25
C ASN A 38 13.08 24.60 14.41
N LYS A 39 13.81 25.20 15.36
CA LYS A 39 13.25 25.87 16.55
C LYS A 39 12.25 26.99 16.23
N MET A 40 12.29 27.56 15.02
CA MET A 40 11.38 28.64 14.61
C MET A 40 10.11 28.15 13.88
N LEU A 41 10.08 26.90 13.41
CA LEU A 41 8.98 26.36 12.61
C LEU A 41 8.15 25.37 13.45
N THR A 42 6.84 25.62 13.54
CA THR A 42 5.92 24.67 14.18
C THR A 42 5.49 23.60 13.18
N TRP A 43 5.21 22.37 13.65
CA TRP A 43 4.68 21.24 12.86
C TRP A 43 3.51 21.60 11.92
N ARG A 44 2.75 22.66 12.21
CA ARG A 44 1.65 23.18 11.39
C ARG A 44 2.10 23.58 9.97
N PHE A 45 3.36 23.99 9.79
CA PHE A 45 3.91 24.36 8.47
C PHE A 45 3.90 23.21 7.46
N ILE A 46 3.88 21.95 7.92
CA ILE A 46 3.71 20.78 7.06
C ILE A 46 2.38 20.88 6.28
N PHE A 47 1.33 21.45 6.86
CA PHE A 47 0.04 21.62 6.19
C PHE A 47 0.05 22.78 5.19
N TRP A 48 0.69 23.90 5.55
CA TRP A 48 0.77 25.08 4.69
C TRP A 48 1.57 24.83 3.41
N VAL A 49 2.62 24.00 3.48
CA VAL A 49 3.41 23.60 2.31
C VAL A 49 2.57 22.88 1.25
N ASN A 50 1.51 22.17 1.63
CA ASN A 50 0.67 21.43 0.69
C ASN A 50 -0.27 22.34 -0.14
N LEU A 51 -0.67 23.49 0.39
CA LEU A 51 -1.66 24.37 -0.25
C LEU A 51 -1.18 24.96 -1.59
N PRO A 52 0.06 25.48 -1.73
CA PRO A 52 0.58 25.94 -3.01
C PRO A 52 0.60 24.84 -4.09
N PHE A 53 1.01 23.61 -3.75
CA PHE A 53 1.01 22.51 -4.71
C PHE A 53 -0.41 22.14 -5.16
N GLY A 54 -1.38 22.17 -4.25
CA GLY A 54 -2.79 21.98 -4.58
C GLY A 54 -3.34 23.08 -5.50
N ALA A 55 -2.99 24.34 -5.22
CA ALA A 55 -3.38 25.48 -6.06
C ALA A 55 -2.78 25.38 -7.47
N VAL A 56 -1.49 25.06 -7.58
CA VAL A 56 -0.83 24.82 -8.88
C VAL A 56 -1.53 23.69 -9.63
N GLY A 57 -1.83 22.56 -8.96
CA GLY A 57 -2.56 21.45 -9.56
C GLY A 57 -3.93 21.86 -10.12
N LEU A 58 -4.69 22.67 -9.37
CA LEU A 58 -5.98 23.21 -9.82
C LEU A 58 -5.83 24.12 -11.03
N VAL A 59 -4.83 24.99 -11.05
CA VAL A 59 -4.53 25.88 -12.18
C VAL A 59 -4.16 25.06 -13.42
N VAL A 60 -3.30 24.04 -13.28
CA VAL A 60 -2.92 23.15 -14.38
C VAL A 60 -4.13 22.41 -14.93
N VAL A 61 -4.98 21.85 -14.07
CA VAL A 61 -6.23 21.20 -14.47
C VAL A 61 -7.14 22.17 -15.23
N TRP A 62 -7.32 23.38 -14.71
CA TRP A 62 -8.16 24.41 -15.31
C TRP A 62 -7.74 24.78 -16.73
N PHE A 63 -6.44 24.92 -16.99
CA PHE A 63 -5.94 25.31 -18.31
C PHE A 63 -5.78 24.13 -19.29
N ILE A 64 -5.45 22.92 -18.80
CA ILE A 64 -5.16 21.76 -19.67
C ILE A 64 -6.43 20.98 -20.02
N LEU A 65 -7.35 20.78 -19.08
CA LEU A 65 -8.59 20.03 -19.34
C LEU A 65 -9.67 20.94 -19.93
N ARG A 66 -9.42 21.46 -21.14
CA ARG A 66 -10.35 22.34 -21.85
C ARG A 66 -11.61 21.66 -22.40
N ASN A 67 -11.63 20.33 -22.49
CA ASN A 67 -12.78 19.53 -22.92
C ASN A 67 -12.72 18.14 -22.24
N PRO A 68 -13.20 17.98 -21.00
CA PRO A 68 -13.38 16.64 -20.46
C PRO A 68 -14.37 15.88 -21.35
N PRO A 69 -14.16 14.58 -21.63
CA PRO A 69 -15.18 13.77 -22.31
C PRO A 69 -16.51 13.92 -21.54
N PRO A 70 -17.67 13.89 -22.22
CA PRO A 70 -18.95 14.06 -21.57
C PRO A 70 -19.00 13.13 -20.38
N ALA A 71 -19.10 13.68 -19.16
CA ALA A 71 -19.29 12.83 -18.00
C ALA A 71 -20.54 12.00 -18.32
N ALA A 72 -20.44 10.67 -18.28
CA ALA A 72 -21.54 9.76 -18.62
C ALA A 72 -22.85 10.05 -17.84
N LYS A 73 -22.76 10.93 -16.83
CA LYS A 73 -23.79 11.35 -15.88
C LYS A 73 -23.86 12.89 -15.72
N ALA A 74 -23.51 13.67 -16.76
CA ALA A 74 -23.46 15.14 -16.70
C ALA A 74 -24.82 15.80 -16.36
N GLY A 75 -25.94 15.19 -16.77
CA GLY A 75 -27.29 15.70 -16.54
C GLY A 75 -27.94 15.33 -15.19
N LEU A 76 -27.27 14.58 -14.32
CA LEU A 76 -27.83 14.14 -13.03
C LEU A 76 -27.65 15.22 -11.95
N SER A 77 -28.74 15.47 -11.21
CA SER A 77 -28.72 16.36 -10.03
C SER A 77 -27.71 15.87 -8.99
N TRP A 78 -27.10 16.78 -8.23
CA TRP A 78 -26.14 16.45 -7.16
C TRP A 78 -26.66 15.41 -6.17
N ILE A 79 -27.97 15.42 -5.89
CA ILE A 79 -28.62 14.43 -5.01
C ILE A 79 -28.65 13.04 -5.66
N GLN A 80 -28.89 12.95 -6.96
CA GLN A 80 -28.87 11.68 -7.70
C GLN A 80 -27.45 11.13 -7.84
N LYS A 81 -26.44 12.00 -7.93
CA LYS A 81 -25.02 11.60 -7.88
C LYS A 81 -24.64 11.02 -6.52
N ILE A 82 -25.08 11.64 -5.42
CA ILE A 82 -24.84 11.15 -4.06
C ILE A 82 -25.57 9.82 -3.81
N ARG A 83 -26.79 9.66 -4.33
CA ARG A 83 -27.59 8.43 -4.16
C ARG A 83 -27.03 7.21 -4.90
N GLN A 84 -26.09 7.42 -5.81
CA GLN A 84 -25.32 6.38 -6.49
C GLN A 84 -24.03 6.01 -5.75
N LEU A 85 -23.75 6.58 -4.57
CA LEU A 85 -22.63 6.12 -3.75
C LEU A 85 -23.14 5.03 -2.81
N ASP A 86 -22.48 3.87 -2.79
CA ASP A 86 -22.70 2.82 -1.79
C ASP A 86 -22.08 3.19 -0.44
N ILE A 87 -22.62 4.26 0.15
CA ILE A 87 -22.27 4.76 1.48
C ILE A 87 -22.50 3.67 2.55
N PRO A 88 -23.61 2.90 2.54
CA PRO A 88 -23.84 1.85 3.52
C PRO A 88 -22.78 0.75 3.47
N GLY A 89 -22.48 0.19 2.29
CA GLY A 89 -21.45 -0.84 2.13
C GLY A 89 -20.08 -0.32 2.53
N ALA A 90 -19.71 0.89 2.10
CA ALA A 90 -18.45 1.52 2.48
C ALA A 90 -18.30 1.72 3.99
N THR A 91 -19.36 2.15 4.68
CA THR A 91 -19.34 2.38 6.13
C THR A 91 -19.17 1.07 6.90
N VAL A 92 -19.89 0.03 6.49
CA VAL A 92 -19.79 -1.30 7.10
C VAL A 92 -18.39 -1.91 6.89
N LEU A 93 -17.82 -1.77 5.69
CA LEU A 93 -16.47 -2.26 5.41
C LEU A 93 -15.40 -1.52 6.21
N LEU A 94 -15.52 -0.19 6.34
CA LEU A 94 -14.62 0.61 7.18
C LEU A 94 -14.71 0.20 8.65
N GLY A 95 -15.92 -0.02 9.16
CA GLY A 95 -16.15 -0.56 10.49
C GLY A 95 -15.48 -1.93 10.68
N ALA A 96 -15.65 -2.83 9.71
CA ALA A 96 -15.05 -4.16 9.73
C ALA A 96 -13.51 -4.09 9.81
N ILE A 97 -12.88 -3.31 8.92
CA ILE A 97 -11.42 -3.14 8.89
C ILE A 97 -10.93 -2.50 10.19
N THR A 98 -11.66 -1.54 10.75
CA THR A 98 -11.30 -0.90 12.01
C THR A 98 -11.36 -1.90 13.18
N CYS A 99 -12.43 -2.70 13.28
CA CYS A 99 -12.54 -3.76 14.27
C CYS A 99 -11.40 -4.78 14.16
N LEU A 100 -11.06 -5.20 12.94
CA LEU A 100 -9.93 -6.11 12.71
C LEU A 100 -8.60 -5.50 13.16
N ASN A 101 -8.34 -4.24 12.79
CA ASN A 101 -7.10 -3.56 13.14
C ASN A 101 -6.97 -3.34 14.66
N LEU A 102 -8.07 -2.97 15.34
CA LEU A 102 -8.11 -2.85 16.81
C LEU A 102 -7.82 -4.19 17.50
N ALA A 103 -8.45 -5.27 17.03
CA ALA A 103 -8.22 -6.60 17.58
C ALA A 103 -6.74 -7.01 17.48
N LEU A 104 -6.11 -6.73 16.33
CA LEU A 104 -4.72 -7.09 16.08
C LEU A 104 -3.72 -6.18 16.82
N GLN A 105 -4.05 -4.90 17.03
CA GLN A 105 -3.20 -3.97 17.80
C GLN A 105 -3.28 -4.23 19.30
N TRP A 106 -4.46 -4.59 19.82
CA TRP A 106 -4.62 -4.82 21.26
C TRP A 106 -4.28 -6.26 21.66
N GLY A 107 -4.56 -7.23 20.79
CA GLY A 107 -4.35 -8.65 21.03
C GLY A 107 -2.87 -8.97 21.24
N GLY A 108 -2.54 -9.40 22.47
CA GLY A 108 -1.17 -9.77 22.84
C GLY A 108 -0.25 -8.60 23.20
N ILE A 109 -0.73 -7.35 23.12
CA ILE A 109 0.04 -6.16 23.52
C ILE A 109 -0.62 -5.47 24.71
N VAL A 110 -1.88 -5.03 24.55
CA VAL A 110 -2.63 -4.29 25.58
C VAL A 110 -3.54 -5.22 26.37
N TYR A 111 -4.14 -6.20 25.69
CA TYR A 111 -5.03 -7.18 26.29
C TYR A 111 -4.64 -8.61 25.86
N PRO A 112 -4.77 -9.61 26.76
CA PRO A 112 -4.66 -11.02 26.37
C PRO A 112 -5.65 -11.36 25.24
N TRP A 113 -5.31 -12.32 24.38
CA TRP A 113 -6.18 -12.75 23.27
C TRP A 113 -7.54 -13.29 23.74
N SER A 114 -7.62 -13.79 24.98
CA SER A 114 -8.84 -14.24 25.64
C SER A 114 -9.73 -13.11 26.17
N ASN A 115 -9.27 -11.87 26.11
CA ASN A 115 -10.00 -10.72 26.62
C ASN A 115 -11.21 -10.40 25.72
N ALA A 116 -12.34 -10.10 26.37
CA ALA A 116 -13.60 -9.79 25.70
C ALA A 116 -13.50 -8.63 24.69
N ASN A 117 -12.59 -7.67 24.90
CA ASN A 117 -12.39 -6.56 23.97
C ASN A 117 -11.76 -7.01 22.64
N VAL A 118 -10.80 -7.93 22.69
CA VAL A 118 -10.13 -8.49 21.50
C VAL A 118 -11.08 -9.44 20.77
N PHE A 119 -11.72 -10.34 21.53
CA PHE A 119 -12.66 -11.32 20.97
C PHE A 119 -13.91 -10.64 20.39
N GLY A 120 -14.41 -9.60 21.06
CA GLY A 120 -15.54 -8.78 20.60
C GLY A 120 -15.23 -8.03 19.30
N CYS A 121 -14.00 -7.51 19.15
CA CYS A 121 -13.57 -6.88 17.90
C CYS A 121 -13.45 -7.90 16.75
N LEU A 122 -13.00 -9.14 17.00
CA LEU A 122 -12.95 -10.20 15.98
C LEU A 122 -14.35 -10.66 15.55
N ILE A 123 -15.27 -10.84 16.50
CA ILE A 123 -16.67 -11.15 16.20
C ILE A 123 -17.31 -9.99 15.43
N GLY A 124 -17.08 -8.75 15.87
CA GLY A 124 -17.56 -7.54 15.20
C GLY A 124 -17.07 -7.44 13.75
N PHE A 125 -15.78 -7.74 13.51
CA PHE A 125 -15.23 -7.85 12.16
C PHE A 125 -15.97 -8.91 11.33
N GLY A 126 -16.14 -10.12 11.86
CA GLY A 126 -16.84 -11.20 11.16
C GLY A 126 -18.27 -10.86 10.78
N LEU A 127 -19.04 -10.28 11.72
CA LEU A 127 -20.42 -9.85 11.48
C LEU A 127 -20.52 -8.70 10.49
N LEU A 128 -19.66 -7.69 10.60
CA LEU A 128 -19.64 -6.57 9.67
C LEU A 128 -19.17 -7.01 8.27
N LEU A 129 -18.26 -7.97 8.18
CA LEU A 129 -17.84 -8.55 6.90
C LEU A 129 -19.00 -9.31 6.24
N ILE A 130 -19.75 -10.12 7.00
CA ILE A 130 -20.94 -10.82 6.49
C ILE A 130 -22.01 -9.81 6.05
N ALA A 131 -22.24 -8.76 6.83
CA ALA A 131 -23.18 -7.69 6.49
C ALA A 131 -22.74 -6.94 5.22
N PHE A 132 -21.44 -6.66 5.06
CA PHE A 132 -20.87 -6.06 3.86
C PHE A 132 -21.09 -6.96 2.63
N LEU A 133 -20.77 -8.25 2.74
CA LEU A 133 -20.98 -9.22 1.65
C LEU A 133 -22.47 -9.37 1.28
N TYR A 134 -23.36 -9.33 2.27
CA TYR A 134 -24.80 -9.33 2.05
C TYR A 134 -25.29 -8.06 1.34
N LEU A 135 -24.81 -6.89 1.75
CA LEU A 135 -25.13 -5.62 1.08
C LEU A 135 -24.59 -5.60 -0.35
N GLN A 136 -23.39 -6.14 -0.56
CA GLN A 136 -22.74 -6.19 -1.87
C GLN A 136 -23.44 -7.14 -2.86
N THR A 137 -24.04 -8.23 -2.36
CA THR A 137 -24.80 -9.19 -3.19
C THR A 137 -26.21 -8.70 -3.52
N ARG A 138 -26.78 -7.76 -2.74
CA ARG A 138 -28.07 -7.11 -3.03
C ARG A 138 -27.96 -5.83 -3.86
N GLY A 139 -26.84 -5.09 -3.77
CA GLY A 139 -26.64 -3.81 -4.46
C GLY A 139 -26.17 -3.98 -5.90
N LYS A 140 -27.09 -4.05 -6.87
CA LYS A 140 -26.78 -4.34 -8.29
C LYS A 140 -26.21 -3.19 -9.14
N GLU A 141 -26.08 -1.94 -8.68
CA GLU A 141 -25.74 -0.85 -9.62
C GLU A 141 -24.75 0.23 -9.18
N SER A 142 -24.25 0.34 -7.94
CA SER A 142 -23.29 1.42 -7.64
C SER A 142 -22.42 1.22 -6.39
N SER A 143 -21.52 0.23 -6.38
CA SER A 143 -20.53 0.07 -5.28
C SER A 143 -19.15 0.51 -5.70
N THR A 144 -18.65 1.63 -5.17
CA THR A 144 -17.29 2.13 -5.44
C THR A 144 -16.92 3.24 -4.42
N ILE A 145 -15.95 2.98 -3.54
CA ILE A 145 -15.29 3.96 -2.62
C ILE A 145 -14.26 4.81 -3.45
N PRO A 146 -13.78 6.04 -3.09
CA PRO A 146 -13.94 6.89 -1.88
C PRO A 146 -14.19 8.42 -2.10
N LEU A 147 -14.46 9.18 -1.01
CA LEU A 147 -13.55 10.23 -0.44
C LEU A 147 -14.19 11.04 0.71
N HIS A 148 -13.57 11.00 1.90
CA HIS A 148 -12.90 12.13 2.59
C HIS A 148 -12.39 11.62 3.96
N ILE A 149 -11.08 11.48 4.16
CA ILE A 149 -10.24 12.47 4.87
C ILE A 149 -11.08 13.29 5.85
N PHE A 150 -11.19 12.87 7.10
CA PHE A 150 -10.92 13.73 8.25
C PHE A 150 -10.91 12.93 9.56
N ARG A 151 -9.79 13.11 10.26
CA ARG A 151 -9.69 13.18 11.73
C ARG A 151 -9.56 11.85 12.47
N ASN A 152 -8.30 11.48 12.76
CA ASN A 152 -7.85 11.37 14.16
C ASN A 152 -6.31 11.45 14.28
N ARG A 153 -5.89 11.92 15.46
CA ARG A 153 -4.53 12.35 15.81
C ARG A 153 -3.59 11.17 16.03
N THR A 154 -2.34 11.31 15.58
CA THR A 154 -1.24 10.46 16.06
C THR A 154 -0.10 11.38 16.51
N SER A 155 0.16 11.37 17.82
CA SER A 155 1.31 12.01 18.45
C SER A 155 2.56 11.16 18.28
N VAL A 156 3.63 11.83 17.84
CA VAL A 156 5.01 11.82 18.34
C VAL A 156 5.62 10.47 18.73
N LYS A 157 6.63 10.04 17.95
CA LYS A 157 7.75 9.24 18.44
C LYS A 157 9.07 9.91 18.04
N ASN A 158 9.97 10.03 19.02
CA ASN A 158 11.33 10.57 18.92
C ASN A 158 12.25 9.64 18.12
N THR A 159 12.03 9.61 16.82
CA THR A 159 13.09 9.34 15.84
C THR A 159 13.15 10.57 14.96
N SER A 160 14.35 11.14 14.77
CA SER A 160 14.54 12.22 13.79
C SER A 160 13.91 11.79 12.46
N ALA A 161 12.83 12.45 12.04
CA ALA A 161 12.10 12.09 10.81
C ALA A 161 13.02 12.15 9.57
N ARG A 162 14.09 12.96 9.69
CA ARG A 162 15.18 13.05 8.73
C ARG A 162 15.98 11.76 8.63
N ASP A 163 16.39 11.15 9.75
CA ASP A 163 17.21 9.93 9.75
C ASP A 163 16.42 8.74 9.21
N SER A 164 15.17 8.57 9.64
CA SER A 164 14.27 7.54 9.09
C SER A 164 13.98 7.76 7.60
N GLY A 165 13.91 9.01 7.16
CA GLY A 165 13.84 9.37 5.74
C GLY A 165 15.08 8.91 4.96
N ILE A 166 16.29 9.23 5.47
CA ILE A 166 17.57 8.83 4.87
C ILE A 166 17.67 7.31 4.73
N TYR A 167 17.35 6.58 5.80
CA TYR A 167 17.41 5.13 5.79
C TYR A 167 16.35 4.45 4.95
N SER A 168 15.31 5.16 4.52
CA SER A 168 14.26 4.66 3.61
C SER A 168 14.51 5.03 2.15
N LEU A 169 15.48 5.90 1.86
CA LEU A 169 15.78 6.30 0.47
C LEU A 169 16.14 5.12 -0.44
N PRO A 170 16.99 4.15 -0.03
CA PRO A 170 17.40 3.09 -0.94
C PRO A 170 16.20 2.27 -1.45
N ILE A 171 15.32 1.84 -0.55
CA ILE A 171 14.12 1.07 -0.93
C ILE A 171 13.18 1.89 -1.83
N ILE A 172 13.01 3.19 -1.57
CA ILE A 172 12.10 4.05 -2.34
C ILE A 172 12.63 4.34 -3.75
N VAL A 173 13.92 4.67 -3.88
CA VAL A 173 14.56 4.93 -5.18
C VAL A 173 14.54 3.66 -6.01
N SER A 174 14.92 2.52 -5.44
CA SER A 174 14.89 1.23 -6.13
C SER A 174 13.49 0.80 -6.52
N ASN A 175 12.49 1.04 -5.67
CA ASN A 175 11.08 0.83 -6.02
C ASN A 175 10.63 1.69 -7.20
N SER A 176 11.01 2.97 -7.20
CA SER A 176 10.65 3.90 -8.30
C SER A 176 11.28 3.45 -9.62
N LEU A 177 12.56 3.07 -9.61
CA LEU A 177 13.27 2.56 -10.79
C LEU A 177 12.71 1.21 -11.26
N GLY A 178 12.41 0.30 -10.33
CA GLY A 178 11.77 -0.99 -10.62
C GLY A 178 10.39 -0.81 -11.25
N THR A 179 9.60 0.12 -10.73
CA THR A 179 8.30 0.52 -11.26
C THR A 179 8.40 1.04 -12.70
N LEU A 180 9.30 1.99 -12.93
CA LEU A 180 9.44 2.64 -14.24
C LEU A 180 9.96 1.67 -15.29
N SER A 181 10.97 0.87 -14.92
CA SER A 181 11.51 -0.18 -15.80
C SER A 181 10.46 -1.23 -16.12
N ALA A 182 9.68 -1.70 -15.15
CA ALA A 182 8.62 -2.66 -15.40
C ALA A 182 7.49 -2.10 -16.28
N GLY A 183 7.08 -0.85 -16.06
CA GLY A 183 6.13 -0.16 -16.95
C GLY A 183 6.64 -0.04 -18.38
N TRP A 184 7.92 0.33 -18.55
CA TRP A 184 8.57 0.41 -19.86
C TRP A 184 8.65 -0.96 -20.54
N ILE A 185 9.13 -1.99 -19.82
CA ILE A 185 9.24 -3.37 -20.33
C ILE A 185 7.85 -3.87 -20.71
N ALA A 186 6.84 -3.75 -19.84
CA ALA A 186 5.48 -4.19 -20.14
C ALA A 186 4.91 -3.50 -21.39
N SER A 187 5.15 -2.19 -21.55
CA SER A 187 4.69 -1.44 -22.72
C SER A 187 5.36 -1.86 -24.03
N ARG A 188 6.62 -2.31 -23.97
CA ARG A 188 7.41 -2.76 -25.13
C ARG A 188 7.19 -4.24 -25.44
N SER A 189 7.27 -5.10 -24.44
CA SER A 189 7.13 -6.56 -24.55
C SER A 189 5.68 -6.99 -24.74
N ARG A 190 4.71 -6.15 -24.33
CA ARG A 190 3.26 -6.45 -24.24
C ARG A 190 2.89 -7.51 -23.20
N HIS A 191 3.86 -8.07 -22.48
CA HIS A 191 3.65 -9.12 -21.48
C HIS A 191 3.91 -8.52 -20.09
N TYR A 192 2.91 -8.60 -19.22
CA TYR A 192 3.01 -8.10 -17.84
C TYR A 192 3.14 -9.24 -16.81
N VAL A 193 2.56 -10.42 -17.07
CA VAL A 193 2.62 -11.57 -16.15
C VAL A 193 4.05 -12.03 -15.84
N PRO A 194 4.98 -12.16 -16.82
CA PRO A 194 6.36 -12.55 -16.51
C PRO A 194 7.09 -11.59 -15.56
N LEU A 195 6.70 -10.31 -15.53
CA LEU A 195 7.28 -9.34 -14.59
C LEU A 195 6.86 -9.64 -13.14
N MET A 196 5.67 -10.22 -12.93
CA MET A 196 5.26 -10.70 -11.60
C MET A 196 6.14 -11.86 -11.14
N TRP A 197 6.45 -12.79 -12.05
CA TRP A 197 7.27 -13.95 -11.76
C TRP A 197 8.72 -13.60 -11.49
N ILE A 198 9.24 -12.49 -12.05
CA ILE A 198 10.61 -12.02 -11.83
C ILE A 198 10.69 -11.12 -10.59
N GLY A 199 9.75 -10.18 -10.42
CA GLY A 199 9.80 -9.21 -9.32
C GLY A 199 9.56 -9.85 -7.95
N ALA A 200 8.66 -10.83 -7.84
CA ALA A 200 8.34 -11.44 -6.55
C ALA A 200 9.51 -12.23 -5.93
N PRO A 201 10.31 -13.04 -6.67
CA PRO A 201 11.54 -13.63 -6.15
C PRO A 201 12.59 -12.60 -5.74
N PHE A 202 12.74 -11.50 -6.47
CA PHE A 202 13.65 -10.40 -6.08
C PHE A 202 13.22 -9.79 -4.74
N LEU A 203 11.91 -9.55 -4.58
CA LEU A 203 11.34 -9.04 -3.33
C LEU A 203 11.53 -10.04 -2.18
N ALA A 204 11.27 -11.33 -2.43
CA ALA A 204 11.46 -12.42 -1.47
C ALA A 204 12.93 -12.51 -1.03
N ALA A 205 13.86 -12.50 -1.99
CA ALA A 205 15.29 -12.56 -1.71
C ALA A 205 15.74 -11.37 -0.85
N GLY A 206 15.38 -10.14 -1.23
CA GLY A 206 15.69 -8.95 -0.43
C GLY A 206 15.10 -9.02 0.97
N GLY A 207 13.84 -9.45 1.09
CA GLY A 207 13.14 -9.64 2.36
C GLY A 207 13.81 -10.69 3.27
N GLY A 208 14.24 -11.80 2.68
CA GLY A 208 14.93 -12.88 3.38
C GLY A 208 16.34 -12.51 3.81
N LEU A 209 17.06 -11.71 3.03
CA LEU A 209 18.42 -11.28 3.34
C LEU A 209 18.51 -10.40 4.60
N TYR A 210 17.43 -9.72 5.00
CA TYR A 210 17.41 -8.97 6.27
C TYR A 210 17.72 -9.84 7.49
N GLN A 211 17.50 -11.15 7.42
CA GLN A 211 17.86 -12.10 8.48
C GLN A 211 19.38 -12.18 8.76
N LEU A 212 20.19 -11.79 7.78
CA LEU A 212 21.66 -11.77 7.87
C LEU A 212 22.20 -10.52 8.57
N ILE A 213 21.36 -9.51 8.84
CA ILE A 213 21.79 -8.29 9.52
C ILE A 213 22.15 -8.63 10.98
N ARG A 214 23.29 -8.08 11.42
CA ARG A 214 23.79 -8.14 12.80
C ARG A 214 24.03 -6.71 13.31
N PRO A 215 24.10 -6.48 14.63
CA PRO A 215 24.36 -5.17 15.22
C PRO A 215 25.60 -4.44 14.68
N GLY A 216 26.61 -5.17 14.17
CA GLY A 216 27.83 -4.62 13.55
C GLY A 216 27.86 -4.63 12.02
N SER A 217 26.76 -4.97 11.34
CA SER A 217 26.73 -5.06 9.87
C SER A 217 27.05 -3.72 9.19
N PRO A 218 27.91 -3.70 8.16
CA PRO A 218 28.26 -2.48 7.44
C PRO A 218 27.05 -1.93 6.68
N ALA A 219 27.01 -0.60 6.50
CA ALA A 219 25.87 0.07 5.88
C ALA A 219 25.53 -0.45 4.48
N ALA A 220 26.55 -0.76 3.70
CA ALA A 220 26.40 -1.31 2.36
C ALA A 220 25.56 -2.60 2.31
N GLN A 221 25.64 -3.43 3.37
CA GLN A 221 24.92 -4.71 3.42
C GLN A 221 23.40 -4.48 3.49
N TRP A 222 22.92 -3.70 4.46
CA TRP A 222 21.49 -3.46 4.61
C TRP A 222 20.92 -2.55 3.52
N ILE A 223 21.72 -1.61 2.99
CA ILE A 223 21.37 -0.81 1.82
C ILE A 223 21.17 -1.70 0.59
N GLY A 224 22.07 -2.67 0.35
CA GLY A 224 21.95 -3.62 -0.75
C GLY A 224 20.67 -4.46 -0.67
N PHE A 225 20.29 -4.90 0.53
CA PHE A 225 19.05 -5.66 0.75
C PHE A 225 17.80 -4.80 0.48
N GLN A 226 17.81 -3.54 0.92
CA GLN A 226 16.75 -2.58 0.63
C GLN A 226 16.59 -2.30 -0.87
N ILE A 227 17.70 -2.17 -1.60
CA ILE A 227 17.69 -1.99 -3.06
C ILE A 227 17.02 -3.19 -3.74
N LEU A 228 17.40 -4.41 -3.33
CA LEU A 228 16.84 -5.63 -3.88
C LEU A 228 15.34 -5.78 -3.60
N SER A 229 14.92 -5.56 -2.34
CA SER A 229 13.50 -5.54 -1.96
C SER A 229 12.73 -4.45 -2.71
N GLY A 230 13.25 -3.23 -2.75
CA GLY A 230 12.62 -2.10 -3.43
C GLY A 230 12.42 -2.38 -4.91
N ALA A 231 13.47 -2.83 -5.60
CA ALA A 231 13.40 -3.17 -7.02
C ALA A 231 12.40 -4.31 -7.29
N GLY A 232 12.42 -5.36 -6.47
CA GLY A 232 11.46 -6.47 -6.58
C GLY A 232 10.00 -6.01 -6.45
N TYR A 233 9.71 -5.22 -5.41
CA TYR A 233 8.37 -4.63 -5.23
C TYR A 233 7.98 -3.70 -6.38
N GLY A 234 8.90 -2.87 -6.87
CA GLY A 234 8.65 -1.98 -8.00
C GLY A 234 8.32 -2.75 -9.28
N ILE A 235 8.99 -3.87 -9.53
CA ILE A 235 8.78 -4.66 -10.74
C ILE A 235 7.42 -5.35 -10.75
N CYS A 236 7.03 -5.98 -9.63
CA CYS A 236 5.79 -6.78 -9.59
C CYS A 236 4.57 -6.00 -9.08
N GLY A 237 4.75 -4.96 -8.25
CA GLY A 237 3.70 -4.34 -7.47
C GLY A 237 2.55 -3.72 -8.28
N GLN A 238 2.82 -3.25 -9.50
CA GLN A 238 1.79 -2.61 -10.35
C GLN A 238 1.12 -3.55 -11.33
N MET A 239 1.67 -4.75 -11.51
CA MET A 239 1.17 -5.70 -12.49
C MET A 239 -0.26 -6.17 -12.21
N PRO A 240 -0.74 -6.35 -10.95
CA PRO A 240 -2.14 -6.66 -10.68
C PRO A 240 -3.10 -5.55 -11.14
N ILE A 241 -2.74 -4.28 -10.95
CA ILE A 241 -3.53 -3.13 -11.42
C ILE A 241 -3.62 -3.13 -12.95
N LEU A 242 -2.50 -3.41 -13.61
CA LEU A 242 -2.45 -3.52 -15.07
C LEU A 242 -3.27 -4.71 -15.58
N ALA A 243 -3.20 -5.86 -14.89
CA ALA A 243 -3.93 -7.07 -15.23
C ALA A 243 -5.44 -6.83 -15.25
N VAL A 244 -5.98 -6.14 -14.22
CA VAL A 244 -7.39 -5.77 -14.18
C VAL A 244 -7.82 -4.99 -15.41
N GLN A 245 -6.99 -4.04 -15.86
CA GLN A 245 -7.29 -3.20 -17.03
C GLN A 245 -7.17 -3.95 -18.37
N VAL A 246 -6.49 -5.10 -18.40
CA VAL A 246 -6.25 -5.91 -19.60
C VAL A 246 -7.25 -7.07 -19.69
N VAL A 247 -7.62 -7.67 -18.55
CA VAL A 247 -8.46 -8.88 -18.49
C VAL A 247 -9.94 -8.52 -18.46
N LEU A 248 -10.33 -7.49 -17.71
CA LEU A 248 -11.73 -7.13 -17.54
C LEU A 248 -12.25 -6.24 -18.68
N GLY A 249 -13.56 -6.36 -18.95
CA GLY A 249 -14.27 -5.44 -19.82
C GLY A 249 -14.35 -4.03 -19.21
N GLU A 250 -14.48 -3.01 -20.06
CA GLU A 250 -14.38 -1.59 -19.62
C GLU A 250 -15.37 -1.20 -18.51
N ALA A 251 -16.53 -1.85 -18.44
CA ALA A 251 -17.54 -1.65 -17.39
C ALA A 251 -17.10 -2.20 -16.02
N ASP A 252 -16.32 -3.28 -15.99
CA ASP A 252 -15.92 -3.98 -14.77
C ASP A 252 -14.55 -3.53 -14.24
N VAL A 253 -13.76 -2.83 -15.06
CA VAL A 253 -12.45 -2.29 -14.68
C VAL A 253 -12.49 -1.49 -13.36
N PRO A 254 -13.43 -0.55 -13.14
CA PRO A 254 -13.49 0.18 -11.86
C PRO A 254 -13.67 -0.75 -10.66
N THR A 255 -14.57 -1.73 -10.76
CA THR A 255 -14.84 -2.71 -9.70
C THR A 255 -13.61 -3.57 -9.41
N GLY A 256 -12.94 -4.08 -10.44
CA GLY A 256 -11.71 -4.85 -10.28
C GLY A 256 -10.57 -4.04 -9.64
N LEU A 257 -10.45 -2.76 -9.97
CA LEU A 257 -9.44 -1.87 -9.38
C LEU A 257 -9.71 -1.62 -7.89
N VAL A 258 -10.98 -1.48 -7.51
CA VAL A 258 -11.37 -1.37 -6.09
C VAL A 258 -11.04 -2.65 -5.33
N MET A 259 -11.28 -3.84 -5.92
CA MET A 259 -10.91 -5.11 -5.29
C MET A 259 -9.38 -5.19 -5.07
N VAL A 260 -8.58 -4.85 -6.07
CA VAL A 260 -7.12 -4.81 -5.94
C VAL A 260 -6.67 -3.81 -4.87
N LEU A 261 -7.30 -2.65 -4.80
CA LEU A 261 -7.03 -1.66 -3.76
C LEU A 261 -7.41 -2.17 -2.36
N LEU A 262 -8.57 -2.84 -2.23
CA LEU A 262 -9.02 -3.44 -0.98
C LEU A 262 -7.98 -4.43 -0.44
N PHE A 263 -7.52 -5.36 -1.27
CA PHE A 263 -6.51 -6.34 -0.85
C PHE A 263 -5.15 -5.70 -0.54
N GLN A 264 -4.76 -4.66 -1.28
CA GLN A 264 -3.56 -3.88 -0.94
C GLN A 264 -3.68 -3.19 0.42
N CYS A 265 -4.83 -2.55 0.70
CA CYS A 265 -5.09 -1.92 2.00
C CYS A 265 -5.14 -2.95 3.13
N LEU A 266 -5.76 -4.11 2.89
CA LEU A 266 -5.81 -5.20 3.86
C LEU A 266 -4.42 -5.73 4.17
N GLY A 267 -3.60 -6.00 3.15
CA GLY A 267 -2.21 -6.41 3.34
C GLY A 267 -1.39 -5.36 4.10
N GLY A 268 -1.54 -4.09 3.74
CA GLY A 268 -0.88 -2.96 4.40
C GLY A 268 -1.32 -2.74 5.87
N ALA A 269 -2.53 -3.17 6.24
CA ALA A 269 -3.02 -3.11 7.62
C ALA A 269 -2.63 -4.35 8.46
N LEU A 270 -2.67 -5.54 7.85
CA LEU A 270 -2.38 -6.81 8.52
C LEU A 270 -0.88 -7.00 8.78
N ALA A 271 -0.04 -6.76 7.77
CA ALA A 271 1.38 -7.10 7.83
C ALA A 271 2.13 -6.37 8.97
N PRO A 272 1.95 -5.05 9.19
CA PRO A 272 2.58 -4.37 10.32
C PRO A 272 2.11 -4.91 11.68
N SER A 273 0.83 -5.26 11.79
CA SER A 273 0.25 -5.79 13.03
C SER A 273 0.82 -7.18 13.35
N ILE A 274 0.90 -8.06 12.36
CA ILE A 274 1.51 -9.39 12.51
C ILE A 274 3.00 -9.24 12.87
N GLY A 275 3.72 -8.36 12.16
CA GLY A 275 5.14 -8.10 12.41
C GLY A 275 5.39 -7.57 13.83
N GLN A 276 4.57 -6.61 14.28
CA GLN A 276 4.64 -6.06 15.62
C GLN A 276 4.35 -7.11 16.70
N ASN A 277 3.36 -7.97 16.47
CA ASN A 277 3.01 -9.04 17.42
C ASN A 277 4.13 -10.09 17.52
N LEU A 278 4.69 -10.53 16.39
CA LEU A 278 5.84 -11.44 16.35
C LEU A 278 7.07 -10.84 17.03
N PHE A 279 7.34 -9.56 16.79
CA PHE A 279 8.43 -8.84 17.44
C PHE A 279 8.24 -8.76 18.94
N THR A 280 7.06 -8.31 19.39
CA THR A 280 6.78 -8.04 20.80
C THR A 280 6.78 -9.32 21.63
N ASP A 281 6.09 -10.37 21.16
CA ASP A 281 6.07 -11.68 21.84
C ASP A 281 7.49 -12.27 21.94
N LYS A 282 8.28 -12.22 20.85
CA LYS A 282 9.65 -12.74 20.89
C LYS A 282 10.57 -11.89 21.76
N LEU A 283 10.42 -10.57 21.73
CA LEU A 283 11.22 -9.65 22.54
C LEU A 283 10.95 -9.86 24.03
N LEU A 284 9.68 -9.95 24.44
CA LEU A 284 9.32 -10.24 25.84
C LEU A 284 9.89 -11.57 26.31
N ARG A 285 9.84 -12.63 25.48
CA ARG A 285 10.46 -13.92 25.82
C ARG A 285 11.97 -13.83 25.99
N ASN A 286 12.67 -13.18 25.06
CA ASN A 286 14.12 -13.04 25.13
C ASN A 286 14.55 -12.17 26.32
N LEU A 287 13.82 -11.08 26.64
CA LEU A 287 14.11 -10.23 27.79
C LEU A 287 13.80 -10.92 29.12
N GLY A 288 12.84 -11.85 29.15
CA GLY A 288 12.55 -12.67 30.33
C GLY A 288 13.69 -13.61 30.72
N GLU A 289 14.64 -13.88 29.82
CA GLU A 289 15.85 -14.66 30.12
C GLU A 289 16.96 -13.81 30.76
N VAL A 290 16.88 -12.48 30.64
CA VAL A 290 17.87 -11.53 31.19
C VAL A 290 17.49 -11.16 32.62
N GLN A 291 18.29 -11.60 33.59
CA GLN A 291 18.04 -11.28 35.00
C GLN A 291 18.46 -9.84 35.33
N GLY A 292 17.62 -9.10 36.05
CA GLY A 292 17.91 -7.74 36.51
C GLY A 292 17.27 -6.60 35.69
N ILE A 293 16.37 -6.92 34.75
CA ILE A 293 15.65 -5.93 33.94
C ILE A 293 14.15 -6.23 33.94
N ASP A 294 13.31 -5.19 33.97
CA ASP A 294 11.89 -5.31 33.65
C ASP A 294 11.69 -5.27 32.13
N GLY A 295 11.53 -6.46 31.52
CA GLY A 295 11.32 -6.59 30.09
C GLY A 295 10.07 -5.86 29.57
N ALA A 296 9.01 -5.73 30.39
CA ALA A 296 7.80 -5.00 30.00
C ALA A 296 8.05 -3.49 29.94
N ALA A 297 8.81 -2.94 30.90
CA ALA A 297 9.23 -1.54 30.88
C ALA A 297 10.15 -1.23 29.68
N VAL A 298 11.07 -2.13 29.34
CA VAL A 298 11.96 -2.00 28.17
C VAL A 298 11.17 -2.00 26.85
N VAL A 299 10.19 -2.89 26.72
CA VAL A 299 9.30 -2.94 25.55
C VAL A 299 8.42 -1.69 25.46
N ALA A 300 7.90 -1.20 26.59
CA ALA A 300 7.07 -0.01 26.67
C ALA A 300 7.85 1.27 26.32
N ALA A 301 9.11 1.37 26.76
CA ALA A 301 10.01 2.48 26.42
C ALA A 301 10.36 2.49 24.92
N GLY A 302 10.63 1.30 24.35
CA GLY A 302 10.89 1.14 22.93
C GLY A 302 12.15 1.85 22.40
N GLY A 303 12.31 1.81 21.07
CA GLY A 303 13.20 2.67 20.27
C GLY A 303 14.59 2.97 20.85
N ARG A 304 14.85 4.24 21.19
CA ARG A 304 16.11 4.72 21.77
C ARG A 304 16.05 4.88 23.29
N GLU A 305 14.85 5.07 23.84
CA GLU A 305 14.60 5.41 25.25
C GLU A 305 14.89 4.22 26.17
N PHE A 306 14.84 2.98 25.68
CA PHE A 306 15.25 1.82 26.47
C PHE A 306 16.73 1.88 26.89
N ARG A 307 17.60 2.57 26.13
CA ARG A 307 19.03 2.70 26.46
C ARG A 307 19.28 3.55 27.71
N GLU A 308 18.30 4.38 28.09
CA GLU A 308 18.37 5.19 29.32
C GLU A 308 17.92 4.39 30.55
N ILE A 309 17.17 3.30 30.34
CA ILE A 309 16.55 2.48 31.40
C ILE A 309 17.38 1.22 31.68
N VAL A 310 18.12 0.73 30.69
CA VAL A 310 18.92 -0.51 30.79
C VAL A 310 20.33 -0.20 31.34
N PRO A 311 20.78 -0.92 32.39
CA PRO A 311 22.14 -0.81 32.89
C PRO A 311 23.19 -1.08 31.79
N PRO A 312 24.31 -0.34 31.75
CA PRO A 312 25.34 -0.51 30.70
C PRO A 312 25.87 -1.95 30.58
N GLU A 313 25.94 -2.67 31.70
CA GLU A 313 26.43 -4.05 31.79
C GLU A 313 25.53 -5.07 31.05
N LEU A 314 24.24 -4.76 30.92
CA LEU A 314 23.23 -5.63 30.28
C LEU A 314 22.85 -5.14 28.88
N MET A 315 23.48 -4.06 28.41
CA MET A 315 23.13 -3.41 27.15
C MET A 315 23.30 -4.34 25.94
N ASP A 316 24.38 -5.12 25.91
CA ASP A 316 24.68 -6.02 24.80
C ASP A 316 23.67 -7.18 24.74
N GLU A 317 23.30 -7.75 25.90
CA GLU A 317 22.27 -8.80 25.98
C GLU A 317 20.90 -8.30 25.53
N VAL A 318 20.53 -7.07 25.92
CA VAL A 318 19.28 -6.45 25.45
C VAL A 318 19.33 -6.19 23.95
N ILE A 319 20.42 -5.64 23.41
CA ILE A 319 20.58 -5.41 21.97
C ILE A 319 20.47 -6.72 21.18
N ASP A 320 21.03 -7.82 21.70
CA ASP A 320 20.91 -9.14 21.10
C ASP A 320 19.48 -9.70 21.18
N ALA A 321 18.78 -9.49 22.29
CA ALA A 321 17.36 -9.83 22.44
C ALA A 321 16.48 -9.10 21.40
N PHE A 322 16.71 -7.80 21.20
CA PHE A 322 16.07 -6.97 20.16
C PHE A 322 16.39 -7.46 18.75
N SER A 323 17.67 -7.71 18.47
CA SER A 323 18.13 -8.19 17.17
C SER A 323 17.53 -9.57 16.85
N SER A 324 17.43 -10.44 17.84
CA SER A 324 16.81 -11.75 17.73
C SER A 324 15.31 -11.67 17.44
N ALA A 325 14.59 -10.76 18.11
CA ALA A 325 13.18 -10.51 17.85
C ALA A 325 12.94 -9.94 16.43
N LEU A 326 13.78 -9.01 15.96
CA LEU A 326 13.70 -8.47 14.59
C LEU A 326 13.88 -9.55 13.51
N ARG A 327 14.77 -10.52 13.73
CA ARG A 327 14.96 -11.63 12.78
C ARG A 327 13.68 -12.45 12.55
N ASN A 328 12.85 -12.61 13.58
CA ASN A 328 11.55 -13.29 13.44
C ASN A 328 10.58 -12.50 12.56
N VAL A 329 10.62 -11.17 12.59
CA VAL A 329 9.78 -10.32 11.72
C VAL A 329 10.18 -10.47 10.26
N PHE A 330 11.48 -10.64 9.96
CA PHE A 330 11.95 -10.76 8.58
C PHE A 330 11.48 -12.04 7.88
N TRP A 331 11.07 -13.09 8.62
CA TRP A 331 10.38 -14.24 8.02
C TRP A 331 9.06 -13.85 7.36
N LEU A 332 8.32 -12.88 7.93
CA LEU A 332 7.11 -12.36 7.31
C LEU A 332 7.41 -11.64 5.98
N ALA A 333 8.53 -10.91 5.93
CA ALA A 333 9.01 -10.22 4.73
C ALA A 333 9.47 -11.18 3.62
N LEU A 334 9.83 -12.43 3.96
CA LEU A 334 10.13 -13.50 3.00
C LEU A 334 8.89 -14.31 2.60
N ALA A 335 8.01 -14.62 3.55
CA ALA A 335 6.85 -15.47 3.32
C ALA A 335 5.80 -14.78 2.42
N THR A 336 5.58 -13.48 2.62
CA THR A 336 4.55 -12.74 1.89
C THR A 336 4.82 -12.64 0.38
N PRO A 337 6.05 -12.35 -0.12
CA PRO A 337 6.32 -12.32 -1.55
C PRO A 337 6.37 -13.72 -2.17
N VAL A 338 6.77 -14.74 -1.40
CA VAL A 338 6.72 -16.14 -1.85
C VAL A 338 5.27 -16.57 -2.09
N LEU A 339 4.35 -16.24 -1.17
CA LEU A 339 2.92 -16.48 -1.36
C LEU A 339 2.36 -15.70 -2.55
N ALA A 340 2.76 -14.43 -2.70
CA ALA A 340 2.34 -13.64 -3.87
C ALA A 340 2.86 -14.26 -5.17
N TRP A 341 4.08 -14.79 -5.17
CA TRP A 341 4.66 -15.49 -6.31
C TRP A 341 3.87 -16.74 -6.65
N THR A 342 3.53 -17.61 -5.69
CA THR A 342 2.74 -18.82 -5.96
C THR A 342 1.36 -18.49 -6.51
N VAL A 343 0.67 -17.48 -5.95
CA VAL A 343 -0.64 -17.03 -6.46
C VAL A 343 -0.52 -16.42 -7.87
N SER A 344 0.60 -15.78 -8.20
CA SER A 344 0.80 -15.15 -9.51
C SER A 344 0.84 -16.15 -10.69
N TRP A 345 1.00 -17.44 -10.42
CA TRP A 345 0.90 -18.49 -11.46
C TRP A 345 -0.54 -18.71 -11.93
N ALA A 346 -1.55 -18.33 -11.12
CA ALA A 346 -2.95 -18.40 -11.51
C ALA A 346 -3.40 -17.25 -12.44
N MET A 347 -2.50 -16.31 -12.76
CA MET A 347 -2.83 -15.15 -13.58
C MET A 347 -3.00 -15.51 -15.06
N GLU A 348 -4.04 -14.96 -15.68
CA GLU A 348 -4.30 -15.17 -17.10
C GLU A 348 -3.22 -14.48 -17.97
N LEU A 349 -2.62 -15.24 -18.90
CA LEU A 349 -1.50 -14.82 -19.76
C LEU A 349 -1.95 -13.93 -20.93
N ARG A 350 -2.69 -12.85 -20.65
CA ARG A 350 -3.13 -11.91 -21.69
C ARG A 350 -2.02 -10.92 -22.08
N ARG A 351 -2.09 -10.48 -23.34
CA ARG A 351 -1.19 -9.46 -23.90
C ARG A 351 -1.87 -8.10 -23.92
N LEU A 352 -1.08 -7.04 -23.81
CA LEU A 352 -1.54 -5.68 -24.04
C LEU A 352 -2.00 -5.52 -25.51
N PRO A 353 -3.26 -5.12 -25.78
CA PRO A 353 -3.82 -4.99 -27.14
C PRO A 353 -3.08 -3.97 -28.00
N GLN A 354 -3.08 -4.17 -29.32
CA GLN A 354 -2.47 -3.24 -30.27
C GLN A 354 -3.42 -2.06 -30.57
N ASP A 355 -2.89 -0.85 -30.78
CA ASP A 355 -3.71 0.33 -31.14
C ASP A 355 -4.50 0.12 -32.45
N ARG A 356 -3.99 -0.71 -33.37
CA ARG A 356 -4.70 -1.17 -34.58
C ARG A 356 -5.85 -2.13 -34.29
N GLU A 357 -5.68 -3.11 -33.39
CA GLU A 357 -6.73 -4.07 -33.05
C GLU A 357 -7.96 -3.39 -32.42
N LYS A 358 -7.76 -2.34 -31.60
CA LYS A 358 -8.87 -1.52 -31.07
C LYS A 358 -9.56 -0.70 -32.15
N ALA A 359 -8.81 -0.18 -33.12
CA ALA A 359 -9.40 0.56 -34.25
C ALA A 359 -10.23 -0.39 -35.14
N ASP A 360 -9.75 -1.61 -35.38
CA ASP A 360 -10.47 -2.62 -36.17
C ASP A 360 -11.71 -3.12 -35.44
N THR A 361 -11.65 -3.41 -34.13
CA THR A 361 -12.86 -3.79 -33.35
C THR A 361 -13.86 -2.66 -33.24
N ALA A 362 -13.41 -1.41 -33.06
CA ALA A 362 -14.30 -0.25 -33.06
C ALA A 362 -14.96 -0.02 -34.42
N ASN A 363 -14.23 -0.19 -35.51
CA ASN A 363 -14.79 -0.11 -36.87
C ASN A 363 -15.79 -1.22 -37.15
N VAL A 364 -15.52 -2.47 -36.72
CA VAL A 364 -16.44 -3.61 -36.86
C VAL A 364 -17.71 -3.41 -36.02
N ALA A 365 -17.58 -2.95 -34.77
CA ALA A 365 -18.73 -2.65 -33.91
C ALA A 365 -19.58 -1.50 -34.47
N THR A 366 -18.94 -0.47 -35.03
CA THR A 366 -19.62 0.65 -35.68
C THR A 366 -20.34 0.16 -36.94
N GLN A 367 -19.70 -0.65 -37.78
CA GLN A 367 -20.34 -1.24 -38.97
C GLN A 367 -21.55 -2.10 -38.60
N ALA A 368 -21.44 -2.95 -37.57
CA ALA A 368 -22.54 -3.79 -37.10
C ALA A 368 -23.76 -2.98 -36.62
N LEU A 369 -23.53 -1.90 -35.87
CA LEU A 369 -24.59 -0.96 -35.44
C LEU A 369 -25.20 -0.20 -36.62
N THR A 370 -24.41 0.11 -37.65
CA THR A 370 -24.89 0.82 -38.85
C THR A 370 -25.78 -0.10 -39.70
N THR A 371 -25.39 -1.36 -39.88
CA THR A 371 -26.22 -2.37 -40.58
C THR A 371 -27.52 -2.66 -39.83
N GLN A 372 -27.49 -2.73 -38.50
CA GLN A 372 -28.70 -2.99 -37.71
C GLN A 372 -29.71 -1.83 -37.72
N ASN A 373 -29.25 -0.60 -37.96
CA ASN A 373 -30.11 0.59 -38.11
C ASN A 373 -30.63 0.78 -39.54
N LEU A 374 -30.09 0.08 -40.54
CA LEU A 374 -30.56 0.11 -41.93
C LEU A 374 -31.63 -0.99 -42.22
N GLU A 375 -31.69 -2.01 -41.36
CA GLU A 375 -32.69 -3.09 -41.44
C GLU A 375 -33.96 -2.84 -40.60
N LYS A 376 -34.04 -1.70 -39.91
CA LYS A 376 -35.25 -1.19 -39.25
C LYS A 376 -35.77 0.02 -40.01
#